data_AF-A0A3M4V6B3-F1
#
_entry.id   AF-A0A3M4V6B3-F1
#
_cell.length_a   1.000
_cell.length_b   1.000
_cell.length_c   1.000
_cell.angle_alpha   90.00
_cell.angle_beta   90.00
_cell.angle_gamma   90.00
#
_symmetry.space_group_name_H-M   'P 1'
#
loop_
_entity.id
_entity.type
_entity.pdbx_description
1 polymer ?
#
loop_
_entity_poly.entity_id
_entity_poly.type
_entity_poly.pdbx_seq_one_letter_code
_entity_poly.pdbx_strand_id
1 'polypeptide(L)'
;MNNVSADMDYQETIRAAAQAFIERHQGEHLGDLGQLLSRTTDHLVESFEVKESFANHLVHQAYSNVLAVIGRQRIYLQSSAEMTVVISDPIRGLAWSVPVHLIYEHLIAAGHGKPVSPAT
;
A
#
# COMPACT_ATOMS: atom_id res chain seq x y z
N MET A 1 13.03 34.19 -2.85
CA MET A 1 12.46 33.29 -1.82
C MET A 1 11.23 32.50 -2.31
N ASN A 2 10.76 32.61 -3.56
CA ASN A 2 9.53 31.94 -4.02
C ASN A 2 9.73 30.55 -4.69
N ASN A 3 10.98 30.08 -4.85
CA ASN A 3 11.24 28.83 -5.58
C ASN A 3 11.14 27.58 -4.68
N VAL A 4 11.43 27.73 -3.37
CA VAL A 4 11.46 26.61 -2.42
C VAL A 4 10.05 26.08 -2.12
N SER A 5 9.07 26.97 -1.98
CA SER A 5 7.67 26.57 -1.75
C SER A 5 7.07 25.88 -2.97
N ALA A 6 7.30 26.41 -4.17
CA ALA A 6 6.81 25.82 -5.41
C ALA A 6 7.46 24.45 -5.70
N ASP A 7 8.75 24.31 -5.41
CA ASP A 7 9.45 23.03 -5.51
C ASP A 7 8.88 22.03 -4.49
N MET A 8 8.72 22.41 -3.22
CA MET A 8 8.07 21.57 -2.22
C MET A 8 6.66 21.12 -2.61
N ASP A 9 5.82 22.03 -3.13
CA ASP A 9 4.45 21.72 -3.57
C ASP A 9 4.47 20.74 -4.76
N TYR A 10 5.44 20.87 -5.67
CA TYR A 10 5.65 19.92 -6.75
C TYR A 10 6.05 18.54 -6.23
N GLN A 11 7.06 18.46 -5.34
CA GLN A 11 7.48 17.18 -4.77
C GLN A 11 6.35 16.49 -4.00
N GLU A 12 5.55 17.25 -3.25
CA GLU A 12 4.39 16.73 -2.54
C GLU A 12 3.35 16.14 -3.50
N THR A 13 3.06 16.86 -4.59
CA THR A 13 2.11 16.42 -5.62
C THR A 13 2.56 15.11 -6.26
N ILE A 14 3.83 15.02 -6.66
CA ILE A 14 4.37 13.80 -7.28
C ILE A 14 4.40 12.64 -6.29
N ARG A 15 4.76 12.89 -5.02
CA ARG A 15 4.76 11.86 -3.97
C ARG A 15 3.34 11.36 -3.68
N ALA A 16 2.35 12.24 -3.65
CA ALA A 16 0.95 11.87 -3.48
C ALA A 16 0.44 11.02 -4.65
N ALA A 17 0.85 11.34 -5.88
CA ALA A 17 0.53 10.52 -7.06
C ALA A 17 1.13 9.12 -6.97
N ALA A 18 2.40 9.00 -6.59
CA ALA A 18 3.05 7.71 -6.34
C ALA A 18 2.34 6.92 -5.24
N GLN A 19 1.99 7.56 -4.13
CA GLN A 19 1.26 6.90 -3.04
C GLN A 19 -0.08 6.34 -3.53
N ALA A 20 -0.87 7.15 -4.25
CA ALA A 20 -2.16 6.72 -4.78
C ALA A 20 -2.03 5.56 -5.78
N PHE A 21 -0.98 5.55 -6.60
CA PHE A 21 -0.70 4.47 -7.53
C PHE A 21 -0.34 3.18 -6.78
N ILE A 22 0.58 3.25 -5.81
CA ILE A 22 0.96 2.11 -4.97
C ILE A 22 -0.25 1.53 -4.25
N GLU A 23 -1.06 2.38 -3.60
CA GLU A 23 -2.23 1.95 -2.84
C GLU A 23 -3.23 1.19 -3.71
N ARG A 24 -3.39 1.58 -4.98
CA ARG A 24 -4.28 0.95 -5.96
C ARG A 24 -3.74 -0.37 -6.51
N HIS A 25 -2.44 -0.44 -6.80
CA HIS A 25 -1.84 -1.55 -7.55
C HIS A 25 -1.07 -2.56 -6.69
N GLN A 26 -0.82 -2.29 -5.41
CA GLN A 26 -0.09 -3.21 -4.52
C GLN A 26 -0.70 -4.63 -4.47
N GLY A 27 -2.03 -4.74 -4.62
CA GLY A 27 -2.74 -6.01 -4.64
C GLY A 27 -2.51 -6.85 -5.91
N GLU A 28 -1.99 -6.26 -6.98
CA GLU A 28 -1.63 -6.98 -8.22
C GLU A 28 -0.27 -7.68 -8.09
N HIS A 29 0.59 -7.16 -7.20
CA HIS A 29 1.98 -7.59 -7.12
C HIS A 29 2.28 -8.50 -5.92
N LEU A 30 1.45 -8.50 -4.87
CA LEU A 30 1.43 -9.39 -3.69
C LEU A 30 2.78 -9.99 -3.20
N GLY A 31 3.91 -9.32 -3.39
CA GLY A 31 5.23 -9.87 -3.06
C GLY A 31 6.33 -9.52 -4.05
N ASP A 32 5.99 -9.17 -5.29
CA ASP A 32 6.91 -8.54 -6.23
C ASP A 32 6.97 -7.03 -6.03
N LEU A 33 7.58 -6.63 -4.91
CA LEU A 33 7.79 -5.22 -4.59
C LEU A 33 8.62 -4.51 -5.68
N GLY A 34 9.61 -5.20 -6.26
CA GLY A 34 10.46 -4.62 -7.30
C GLY A 34 9.63 -4.17 -8.50
N GLN A 35 8.73 -5.04 -8.98
CA GLN A 35 7.83 -4.72 -10.08
C GLN A 35 6.84 -3.60 -9.74
N LEU A 36 6.27 -3.59 -8.52
CA LEU A 36 5.38 -2.51 -8.08
C LEU A 36 6.08 -1.14 -8.10
N LEU A 37 7.28 -1.06 -7.52
CA LEU A 37 8.03 0.19 -7.46
C LEU A 37 8.48 0.63 -8.86
N SER A 38 8.94 -0.30 -9.71
CA SER A 38 9.28 -0.01 -11.11
C SER A 38 8.09 0.59 -11.86
N ARG A 39 6.91 -0.07 -11.82
CA ARG A 39 5.70 0.42 -12.49
C ARG A 39 5.25 1.78 -11.95
N THR A 40 5.47 2.05 -10.67
CA THR A 40 5.16 3.36 -10.08
C THR A 40 6.11 4.43 -10.61
N THR A 41 7.41 4.13 -10.71
CA THR A 41 8.40 5.04 -11.31
C THR A 41 8.06 5.34 -12.76
N ASP A 42 7.75 4.32 -13.56
CA ASP A 42 7.36 4.48 -14.96
C ASP A 42 6.13 5.38 -15.08
N HIS A 43 5.10 5.15 -14.25
CA HIS A 43 3.91 5.99 -14.20
C HIS A 43 4.23 7.47 -13.94
N LEU A 44 5.14 7.76 -13.01
CA LEU A 44 5.56 9.13 -12.72
C LEU A 44 6.33 9.77 -13.88
N VAL A 45 7.23 9.03 -14.52
CA VAL A 45 8.00 9.50 -15.67
C VAL A 45 7.07 9.81 -16.84
N GLU A 46 6.14 8.91 -17.15
CA GLU A 46 5.25 9.02 -18.31
C GLU A 46 4.14 10.06 -18.11
N SER A 47 3.55 10.13 -16.91
CA SER A 47 2.35 10.96 -16.67
C SER A 47 2.68 12.36 -16.17
N PHE A 48 3.85 12.55 -15.56
CA PHE A 48 4.25 13.81 -14.92
C PHE A 48 5.61 14.34 -15.43
N GLU A 49 6.21 13.67 -16.42
CA GLU A 49 7.50 14.04 -17.04
C GLU A 49 8.64 14.24 -16.03
N VAL A 50 8.57 13.49 -14.92
CA VAL A 50 9.55 13.55 -13.84
C VAL A 50 10.83 12.83 -14.29
N LYS A 51 12.00 13.38 -13.96
CA LYS A 51 13.27 12.67 -14.19
C LYS A 51 13.28 11.35 -13.41
N GLU A 52 13.66 10.26 -14.06
CA GLU A 52 13.61 8.90 -13.50
C GLU A 52 14.30 8.77 -12.12
N SER A 53 15.50 9.33 -11.96
CA SER A 53 16.21 9.29 -10.66
C SER A 53 15.44 10.00 -9.54
N PHE A 54 14.74 11.07 -9.88
CA PHE A 54 13.92 11.82 -8.94
C PHE A 54 12.59 11.11 -8.66
N ALA A 55 11.95 10.54 -9.69
CA ALA A 55 10.78 9.70 -9.55
C ALA A 55 11.06 8.50 -8.62
N ASN A 56 12.15 7.76 -8.84
CA ASN A 56 12.55 6.65 -7.97
C ASN A 56 12.71 7.09 -6.51
N HIS A 57 13.34 8.24 -6.25
CA HIS A 57 13.48 8.77 -4.90
C HIS A 57 12.12 9.02 -4.23
N LEU A 58 11.20 9.68 -4.93
CA LEU A 58 9.86 9.97 -4.42
C LEU A 58 9.01 8.72 -4.25
N VAL A 59 9.16 7.72 -5.12
CA VAL A 59 8.49 6.41 -5.01
C VAL A 59 8.90 5.68 -3.74
N HIS A 60 10.19 5.65 -3.41
CA HIS A 60 10.65 5.05 -2.15
C HIS A 60 10.12 5.79 -0.91
N GLN A 61 10.04 7.11 -0.95
CA GLN A 61 9.42 7.89 0.12
C GLN A 61 7.92 7.60 0.25
N ALA A 62 7.19 7.59 -0.86
CA ALA A 62 5.77 7.27 -0.90
C ALA A 62 5.50 5.85 -0.37
N TYR A 63 6.29 4.87 -0.79
CA TYR A 63 6.16 3.49 -0.32
C TYR A 63 6.43 3.37 1.19
N SER A 64 7.38 4.12 1.72
CA SER A 64 7.65 4.15 3.17
C SER A 64 6.43 4.66 3.95
N ASN A 65 5.72 5.66 3.43
CA ASN A 65 4.45 6.14 4.02
C ASN A 65 3.35 5.08 3.95
N VAL A 66 3.24 4.37 2.83
CA VAL A 66 2.28 3.26 2.67
C VAL A 66 2.58 2.14 3.68
N LEU A 67 3.84 1.75 3.84
CA LEU A 67 4.26 0.74 4.82
C LEU A 67 3.92 1.15 6.25
N ALA A 68 4.08 2.42 6.61
CA ALA A 68 3.69 2.90 7.93
C ALA A 68 2.18 2.73 8.20
N VAL A 69 1.34 2.87 7.16
CA VAL A 69 -0.11 2.63 7.25
C VAL A 69 -0.43 1.14 7.30
N ILE A 70 0.19 0.31 6.47
CA ILE A 70 -0.04 -1.14 6.45
C ILE A 70 0.41 -1.76 7.78
N GLY A 71 1.60 -1.41 8.26
CA GLY A 71 2.21 -1.98 9.47
C GLY A 71 1.45 -1.69 10.76
N ARG A 72 0.51 -0.73 10.76
CA ARG A 72 -0.36 -0.41 11.91
C ARG A 72 -1.76 -1.01 11.81
N GLN A 73 -2.15 -1.62 10.68
CA GLN A 73 -3.43 -2.30 10.57
C GLN A 73 -3.48 -3.47 11.56
N ARG A 74 -4.63 -3.66 12.21
CA ARG A 74 -4.84 -4.72 13.21
C ARG A 74 -6.17 -5.42 12.95
N ILE A 75 -6.23 -6.71 13.28
CA ILE A 75 -7.51 -7.41 13.36
C ILE A 75 -8.24 -6.92 14.60
N TYR A 76 -9.49 -6.48 14.45
CA TYR A 76 -10.36 -6.14 15.55
C TYR A 76 -11.24 -7.34 15.92
N LEU A 77 -10.72 -8.18 16.81
CA LEU A 77 -11.31 -9.47 17.18
C LEU A 77 -12.75 -9.36 17.69
N GLN A 78 -13.05 -8.33 18.51
CA GLN A 78 -14.37 -8.18 19.14
C GLN A 78 -15.50 -7.87 18.15
N SER A 79 -15.17 -7.30 16.99
CA SER A 79 -16.13 -7.02 15.90
C SER A 79 -16.05 -8.04 14.77
N SER A 80 -15.14 -9.00 14.86
CA SER A 80 -15.02 -10.10 13.89
C SER A 80 -15.99 -11.23 14.26
N ALA A 81 -16.40 -12.00 13.26
CA ALA A 81 -17.29 -13.15 13.40
C ALA A 81 -16.74 -14.33 12.57
N GLU A 82 -17.40 -15.48 12.66
CA GLU A 82 -16.91 -16.74 12.04
C GLU A 82 -16.55 -16.60 10.56
N MET A 83 -17.33 -15.83 9.79
CA MET A 83 -17.15 -15.68 8.34
C MET A 83 -16.65 -14.29 7.91
N THR A 84 -16.35 -13.40 8.85
CA THR A 84 -15.95 -12.01 8.57
C THR A 84 -14.89 -11.53 9.55
N VAL A 85 -13.78 -11.03 9.02
CA VAL A 85 -12.72 -10.39 9.82
C VAL A 85 -12.86 -8.89 9.70
N VAL A 86 -12.84 -8.18 10.83
CA VAL A 86 -12.76 -6.72 10.83
C VAL A 86 -11.30 -6.31 10.97
N ILE A 87 -10.80 -5.52 10.02
CA ILE A 87 -9.47 -4.91 10.04
C ILE A 87 -9.64 -3.44 10.37
N SER A 88 -8.84 -2.92 11.29
CA SER A 88 -8.89 -1.52 11.73
C SER A 88 -7.54 -0.82 11.56
N ASP A 89 -7.57 0.46 11.20
CA ASP A 89 -6.48 1.42 11.39
C ASP A 89 -6.79 2.27 12.63
N PRO A 90 -6.14 2.00 13.79
CA PRO A 90 -6.45 2.69 15.04
C PRO A 90 -6.03 4.16 15.04
N ILE A 91 -5.11 4.57 14.16
CA ILE A 91 -4.64 5.95 14.09
C ILE A 91 -5.62 6.80 13.27
N ARG A 92 -6.17 6.24 12.19
CA ARG A 92 -7.20 6.92 11.38
C ARG A 92 -8.62 6.74 11.93
N GLY A 93 -8.83 5.81 12.87
CA GLY A 93 -10.16 5.49 13.39
C GLY A 93 -11.06 4.83 12.33
N LEU A 94 -10.47 4.16 11.33
CA LEU A 94 -11.19 3.49 10.25
C LEU A 94 -11.21 1.98 10.47
N ALA A 95 -12.28 1.32 10.03
CA ALA A 95 -12.41 -0.12 10.04
C ALA A 95 -13.11 -0.63 8.78
N TRP A 96 -12.72 -1.83 8.36
CA TRP A 96 -13.23 -2.52 7.18
C TRP A 96 -13.60 -3.95 7.55
N SER A 97 -14.79 -4.40 7.14
CA SER A 97 -15.20 -5.80 7.26
C SER A 97 -14.84 -6.55 5.98
N VAL A 98 -14.10 -7.65 6.14
CA VAL A 98 -13.63 -8.50 5.03
C VAL A 98 -14.16 -9.91 5.22
N PRO A 99 -14.94 -10.45 4.26
CA PRO A 99 -15.32 -11.87 4.27
C PRO A 99 -14.10 -12.79 4.25
N VAL A 100 -14.11 -13.83 5.09
CA VAL A 100 -12.99 -14.79 5.21
C VAL A 100 -12.69 -15.49 3.88
N HIS A 101 -13.71 -15.82 3.09
CA HIS A 101 -13.52 -16.49 1.81
C HIS A 101 -12.72 -15.64 0.80
N LEU A 102 -12.83 -14.30 0.83
CA LEU A 102 -12.03 -13.43 -0.03
C LEU A 102 -10.56 -13.37 0.37
N ILE A 103 -10.27 -13.52 1.67
CA ILE A 103 -8.89 -13.69 2.15
C ILE A 103 -8.31 -14.99 1.59
N TYR A 104 -9.10 -16.06 1.58
CA TYR A 104 -8.67 -17.33 1.00
C TYR A 104 -8.43 -17.21 -0.51
N GLU A 105 -9.40 -16.66 -1.24
CA GLU A 105 -9.37 -16.52 -2.69
C GLU A 105 -8.20 -15.66 -3.17
N HIS A 106 -7.97 -14.50 -2.55
CA HIS A 106 -6.99 -13.54 -3.07
C HIS A 106 -5.60 -13.65 -2.46
N LEU A 107 -5.47 -14.20 -1.24
CA LEU A 107 -4.16 -14.29 -0.58
C LEU A 107 -3.67 -15.73 -0.45
N ILE A 108 -4.51 -16.64 0.08
CA ILE A 108 -4.07 -18.02 0.34
C ILE A 108 -3.92 -18.78 -0.97
N ALA A 109 -4.92 -18.72 -1.87
CA ALA A 109 -4.87 -19.40 -3.16
C ALA A 109 -3.78 -18.84 -4.08
N ALA A 110 -3.41 -17.56 -3.90
CA ALA A 110 -2.27 -16.93 -4.58
C ALA A 110 -0.90 -17.34 -3.98
N GLY A 111 -0.86 -18.17 -2.94
CA GLY A 111 0.38 -18.70 -2.36
C GLY A 111 0.98 -17.86 -1.23
N HIS A 112 0.26 -16.85 -0.72
CA HIS A 112 0.72 -16.01 0.39
C HIS A 112 0.32 -16.54 1.77
N GLY A 113 -0.43 -17.65 1.83
CA GLY A 113 -0.76 -18.36 3.06
C GLY A 113 0.30 -19.39 3.45
N LYS A 114 0.62 -19.49 4.74
CA LYS A 114 1.39 -20.61 5.31
C LYS A 114 0.47 -21.45 6.19
N PRO A 115 0.34 -22.76 5.92
CA PRO A 115 -0.41 -23.64 6.82
C PRO A 115 0.19 -23.58 8.22
N VAL A 116 -0.67 -23.36 9.21
CA VAL A 116 -0.33 -23.45 10.63
C VAL A 116 -0.97 -24.71 11.19
N SER A 117 -0.20 -25.54 11.88
CA SER A 117 -0.77 -26.65 12.64
C SER A 117 -1.68 -26.08 13.72
N PRO A 118 -2.89 -26.63 13.92
CA PRO A 118 -3.71 -26.21 15.05
C PRO A 118 -2.91 -26.44 16.33
N ALA A 119 -2.91 -25.44 17.22
CA ALA A 119 -2.34 -25.61 18.55
C ALA A 119 -3.08 -26.77 19.24
N THR A 120 -2.33 -27.78 19.67
CA THR A 120 -2.82 -28.95 20.40
C THR A 120 -3.48 -28.54 21.72
#